data_AF-A0A8H4VNT9-F1
#
_entry.id   AF-A0A8H4VNT9-F1
#
_cell.length_a   1.000
_cell.length_b   1.000
_cell.length_c   1.000
_cell.angle_alpha   90.00
_cell.angle_beta   90.00
_cell.angle_gamma   90.00
#
_symmetry.space_group_name_H-M   'P 1'
#
loop_
_entity.id
_entity.type
_entity.pdbx_description
1 polymer ?
#
loop_
_entity_poly.entity_id
_entity_poly.type
_entity_poly.pdbx_seq_one_letter_code
_entity_poly.pdbx_strand_id
1 'polypeptide(L)'
;MTTTPTPETLRKKEIVVLGAGVIGLTAAYKLQLQDTYKVTIVSEIIPSDPKSIKYTSRWAGGHHVYNPINETEQHLFEEQTFDVMWALSAPGSDAEECFLRVPQTEYFFTEEPKPNPMEKMPNFKRLNADELIPGALSGCTFTTVTIDVPIYLNYLLMRFLAAGGRVVRGSLQHIYPLLEAGTNLFAEGNKHDPVPDAVINCTGLGARVLGGVEDKDVFPVRGQTVLVRAPWVRFGRTETLDHTGAFTYIIPRRSSDVIVGGTRGINDWFPRPRPEITEDILRRGLKLCPELAPPEIRAIREPTLEDLLPLVVGEGCGLRPARKGGLRLEVEWIDGALVKRDGKVPIVHNYGHGGFGYQASWGCANRVVELLDAALGVSKAKI
;
A
#
# COMPACT_ATOMS: atom_id res chain seq x y z
N MET A 1 -32.48 -22.07 44.22
CA MET A 1 -32.10 -21.93 42.80
C MET A 1 -31.21 -20.70 42.69
N THR A 2 -29.90 -20.90 42.71
CA THR A 2 -28.90 -19.85 42.53
C THR A 2 -28.77 -19.57 41.05
N THR A 3 -29.27 -18.42 40.60
CA THR A 3 -29.08 -17.93 39.23
C THR A 3 -27.61 -17.56 39.06
N THR A 4 -26.88 -18.36 38.29
CA THR A 4 -25.57 -17.99 37.73
C THR A 4 -25.75 -16.70 36.93
N PRO A 5 -24.89 -15.68 37.11
CA PRO A 5 -24.91 -14.52 36.23
C PRO A 5 -24.56 -15.01 34.82
N THR A 6 -25.40 -14.68 33.84
CA THR A 6 -25.02 -14.73 32.42
C THR A 6 -23.68 -14.00 32.25
N PRO A 7 -22.71 -14.55 31.52
CA PRO A 7 -21.49 -13.82 31.21
C PRO A 7 -21.88 -12.50 30.55
N GLU A 8 -21.47 -11.38 31.13
CA GLU A 8 -21.46 -10.10 30.44
C GLU A 8 -20.73 -10.36 29.13
N THR A 9 -21.43 -10.33 27.99
CA THR A 9 -20.77 -10.34 26.69
C THR A 9 -19.90 -9.09 26.67
N LEU A 10 -18.59 -9.28 26.89
CA LEU A 10 -17.60 -8.20 26.88
C LEU A 10 -17.82 -7.38 25.61
N ARG A 11 -18.20 -6.10 25.78
CA ARG A 11 -18.43 -5.20 24.66
C ARG A 11 -17.16 -5.18 23.82
N LYS A 12 -17.31 -5.35 22.49
CA LYS A 12 -16.21 -5.17 21.55
C LYS A 12 -15.56 -3.79 21.78
N LYS A 13 -14.24 -3.73 21.68
CA LYS A 13 -13.46 -2.51 21.75
C LYS A 13 -13.67 -1.71 20.46
N GLU A 14 -13.96 -0.43 20.60
CA GLU A 14 -14.38 0.45 19.51
C GLU A 14 -13.16 1.14 18.93
N ILE A 15 -12.81 0.82 17.69
CA ILE A 15 -11.58 1.29 17.05
C ILE A 15 -11.94 2.20 15.89
N VAL A 16 -11.28 3.36 15.81
CA VAL A 16 -11.37 4.22 14.62
C VAL A 16 -10.07 4.14 13.84
N VAL A 17 -10.17 3.82 12.55
CA VAL A 17 -9.04 3.88 11.62
C VAL A 17 -9.14 5.15 10.78
N LEU A 18 -8.11 5.98 10.82
CA LEU A 18 -8.01 7.22 10.05
C LEU A 18 -7.35 6.99 8.70
N GLY A 19 -8.12 7.14 7.64
CA GLY A 19 -7.66 7.00 6.26
C GLY A 19 -8.08 5.67 5.64
N ALA A 20 -8.63 5.72 4.43
CA ALA A 20 -9.04 4.54 3.66
C ALA A 20 -8.03 4.16 2.57
N GLY A 21 -6.73 4.42 2.78
CA GLY A 21 -5.66 3.92 1.89
C GLY A 21 -5.45 2.43 2.05
N VAL A 22 -4.57 1.80 1.25
CA VAL A 22 -4.27 0.37 1.38
C VAL A 22 -3.91 -0.01 2.82
N ILE A 23 -3.13 0.83 3.51
CA ILE A 23 -2.73 0.62 4.90
C ILE A 23 -3.92 0.66 5.86
N GLY A 24 -4.76 1.69 5.75
CA GLY A 24 -5.94 1.84 6.60
C GLY A 24 -6.99 0.77 6.34
N LEU A 25 -7.27 0.45 5.07
CA LEU A 25 -8.21 -0.60 4.68
C LEU A 25 -7.74 -1.98 5.16
N THR A 26 -6.45 -2.30 4.99
CA THR A 26 -5.91 -3.60 5.41
C THR A 26 -5.91 -3.73 6.94
N ALA A 27 -5.49 -2.69 7.66
CA ALA A 27 -5.54 -2.67 9.13
C ALA A 27 -6.98 -2.77 9.65
N ALA A 28 -7.91 -1.99 9.08
CA ALA A 28 -9.31 -2.00 9.47
C ALA A 28 -9.95 -3.37 9.24
N TYR A 29 -9.71 -3.98 8.08
CA TYR A 29 -10.22 -5.31 7.78
C TYR A 29 -9.63 -6.37 8.72
N LYS A 30 -8.30 -6.37 8.93
CA LYS A 30 -7.64 -7.32 9.83
C LYS A 30 -8.17 -7.23 11.27
N LEU A 31 -8.39 -6.02 11.76
CA LEU A 31 -8.98 -5.76 13.08
C LEU A 31 -10.44 -6.21 13.15
N GLN A 32 -11.24 -5.91 12.13
CA GLN A 32 -12.65 -6.26 12.07
C GLN A 32 -12.89 -7.78 12.06
N LEU A 33 -11.93 -8.56 11.56
CA LEU A 33 -11.96 -10.02 11.64
C LEU A 33 -11.70 -10.58 13.05
N GLN A 34 -11.25 -9.77 14.01
CA GLN A 34 -11.11 -10.19 15.40
C GLN A 34 -12.45 -10.03 16.13
N ASP A 35 -12.81 -11.01 16.97
CA ASP A 35 -14.03 -10.91 17.79
C ASP A 35 -13.96 -9.82 18.86
N THR A 36 -12.75 -9.33 19.15
CA THR A 36 -12.49 -8.29 20.15
C THR A 36 -12.86 -6.88 19.68
N TYR A 37 -12.81 -6.61 18.36
CA TYR A 37 -12.87 -5.24 17.84
C TYR A 37 -14.13 -4.97 17.02
N LYS A 38 -14.60 -3.72 17.11
CA LYS A 38 -15.58 -3.14 16.21
C LYS A 38 -14.97 -1.89 15.60
N VAL A 39 -14.87 -1.86 14.27
CA VAL A 39 -14.02 -0.90 13.58
C VAL A 39 -14.85 0.05 12.72
N THR A 40 -14.57 1.34 12.84
CA THR A 40 -15.06 2.37 11.90
C THR A 40 -13.88 3.04 11.20
N ILE A 41 -13.92 3.13 9.88
CA ILE A 41 -12.98 3.95 9.11
C ILE A 41 -13.53 5.36 9.01
N VAL A 42 -12.70 6.36 9.30
CA VAL A 42 -12.99 7.77 9.03
C VAL A 42 -12.05 8.24 7.92
N SER A 43 -12.59 8.75 6.82
CA SER A 43 -11.75 9.24 5.72
C SER A 43 -12.43 10.27 4.80
N GLU A 44 -11.64 11.26 4.35
CA GLU A 44 -12.05 12.24 3.32
C GLU A 44 -12.20 11.57 1.95
N ILE A 45 -11.37 10.57 1.65
CA ILE A 45 -11.29 9.94 0.32
C ILE A 45 -11.36 8.42 0.47
N ILE A 46 -12.24 7.79 -0.29
CA ILE A 46 -12.41 6.33 -0.36
C ILE A 46 -12.05 5.81 -1.76
N PRO A 47 -11.80 4.50 -1.95
CA PRO A 47 -11.39 3.93 -3.24
C PRO A 47 -12.21 4.32 -4.47
N SER A 48 -13.52 4.52 -4.32
CA SER A 48 -14.44 4.85 -5.41
C SER A 48 -14.44 6.33 -5.81
N ASP A 49 -13.84 7.22 -5.02
CA ASP A 49 -13.78 8.65 -5.33
C ASP A 49 -12.88 8.96 -6.53
N PRO A 50 -13.04 10.10 -7.21
CA PRO A 50 -12.09 10.57 -8.22
C PRO A 50 -10.63 10.55 -7.74
N LYS A 51 -9.71 10.21 -8.64
CA LYS A 51 -8.27 10.18 -8.30
C LYS A 51 -7.80 11.55 -7.82
N SER A 52 -7.06 11.56 -6.73
CA SER A 52 -6.50 12.75 -6.11
C SER A 52 -5.10 12.47 -5.56
N ILE A 53 -4.22 13.47 -5.60
CA ILE A 53 -2.88 13.36 -5.00
C ILE A 53 -2.91 13.26 -3.47
N LYS A 54 -4.04 13.64 -2.85
CA LYS A 54 -4.28 13.41 -1.42
C LYS A 54 -4.42 11.93 -1.07
N TYR A 55 -4.66 11.07 -2.07
CA TYR A 55 -4.91 9.64 -1.90
C TYR A 55 -3.91 8.80 -2.71
N THR A 56 -2.73 8.55 -2.13
CA THR A 56 -1.60 7.89 -2.81
C THR A 56 -1.94 6.51 -3.35
N SER A 57 -2.78 5.74 -2.64
CA SER A 57 -2.98 4.32 -2.91
C SER A 57 -3.42 4.02 -4.35
N ARG A 58 -4.21 4.88 -5.01
CA ARG A 58 -4.66 4.66 -6.40
C ARG A 58 -3.60 4.84 -7.47
N TRP A 59 -2.45 5.41 -7.12
CA TRP A 59 -1.37 5.74 -8.06
C TRP A 59 -0.27 4.67 -8.13
N ALA A 60 -0.27 3.71 -7.22
CA ALA A 60 0.71 2.64 -7.24
C ALA A 60 0.58 1.80 -8.52
N GLY A 61 1.72 1.31 -9.03
CA GLY A 61 1.71 0.14 -9.91
C GLY A 61 1.11 -1.03 -9.16
N GLY A 62 1.75 -1.35 -8.03
CA GLY A 62 1.36 -2.42 -7.12
C GLY A 62 1.94 -3.73 -7.59
N HIS A 63 3.13 -4.07 -7.12
CA HIS A 63 3.71 -5.40 -7.25
C HIS A 63 4.40 -5.76 -5.94
N HIS A 64 4.65 -7.05 -5.74
CA HIS A 64 5.41 -7.50 -4.59
C HIS A 64 6.86 -7.77 -5.01
N VAL A 65 7.75 -6.81 -4.74
CA VAL A 65 9.19 -6.96 -4.96
C VAL A 65 9.88 -6.44 -3.71
N TYR A 66 10.67 -7.30 -3.05
CA TYR A 66 11.40 -6.91 -1.84
C TYR A 66 12.30 -5.72 -2.11
N ASN A 67 12.39 -4.81 -1.14
CA ASN A 67 13.40 -3.76 -1.20
C ASN A 67 14.80 -4.42 -1.17
N PRO A 68 15.67 -4.18 -2.17
CA PRO A 68 16.98 -4.83 -2.20
C PRO A 68 17.89 -4.40 -1.03
N ILE A 69 17.68 -3.22 -0.43
CA ILE A 69 18.55 -2.72 0.65
C ILE A 69 18.36 -3.55 1.94
N ASN A 70 19.45 -3.71 2.73
CA ASN A 70 19.63 -4.40 4.02
C ASN A 70 18.37 -4.92 4.76
N GLU A 71 18.54 -6.09 5.40
CA GLU A 71 17.54 -6.67 6.31
C GLU A 71 17.06 -5.66 7.36
N THR A 72 15.77 -5.36 7.29
CA THR A 72 15.07 -4.45 8.20
C THR A 72 13.73 -5.07 8.60
N GLU A 73 13.05 -4.49 9.60
CA GLU A 73 11.68 -4.87 9.97
C GLU A 73 10.71 -4.81 8.76
N GLN A 74 11.04 -3.99 7.75
CA GLN A 74 10.30 -3.92 6.49
C GLN A 74 10.24 -5.27 5.78
N HIS A 75 11.34 -6.04 5.73
CA HIS A 75 11.36 -7.35 5.05
C HIS A 75 10.46 -8.37 5.73
N LEU A 76 10.32 -8.32 7.06
CA LEU A 76 9.37 -9.16 7.78
C LEU A 76 7.93 -8.82 7.39
N PHE A 77 7.60 -7.53 7.30
CA PHE A 77 6.27 -7.12 6.84
C PHE A 77 6.01 -7.47 5.38
N GLU A 78 7.05 -7.42 4.55
CA GLU A 78 6.99 -7.85 3.16
C GLU A 78 6.73 -9.35 3.05
N GLU A 79 7.47 -10.18 3.77
CA GLU A 79 7.31 -11.63 3.78
C GLU A 79 5.89 -12.03 4.21
N GLN A 80 5.41 -11.50 5.34
CA GLN A 80 4.04 -11.76 5.80
C GLN A 80 2.98 -11.28 4.80
N THR A 81 3.25 -10.18 4.09
CA THR A 81 2.31 -9.66 3.09
C THR A 81 2.33 -10.48 1.82
N PHE A 82 3.51 -10.97 1.40
CA PHE A 82 3.65 -11.86 0.28
C PHE A 82 2.83 -13.12 0.49
N ASP A 83 2.94 -13.76 1.66
CA ASP A 83 2.21 -14.99 1.97
C ASP A 83 0.69 -14.80 1.83
N VAL A 84 0.17 -13.70 2.38
CA VAL A 84 -1.26 -13.38 2.29
C VAL A 84 -1.68 -13.09 0.85
N MET A 85 -0.96 -12.22 0.13
CA MET A 85 -1.30 -11.87 -1.25
C MET A 85 -1.11 -13.04 -2.22
N TRP A 86 -0.12 -13.91 -1.96
CA TRP A 86 0.07 -15.13 -2.70
C TRP A 86 -1.13 -16.04 -2.53
N ALA A 87 -1.62 -16.27 -1.31
CA ALA A 87 -2.84 -17.03 -1.06
C ALA A 87 -4.07 -16.40 -1.74
N LEU A 88 -4.26 -15.09 -1.63
CA LEU A 88 -5.36 -14.35 -2.28
C LEU A 88 -5.31 -14.38 -3.82
N SER A 89 -4.12 -14.52 -4.40
CA SER A 89 -3.94 -14.62 -5.86
C SER A 89 -4.12 -16.03 -6.41
N ALA A 90 -4.39 -17.03 -5.55
CA ALA A 90 -4.56 -18.40 -6.00
C ALA A 90 -5.82 -18.56 -6.87
N PRO A 91 -5.78 -19.42 -7.91
CA PRO A 91 -6.97 -19.71 -8.71
C PRO A 91 -8.15 -20.15 -7.85
N GLY A 92 -9.32 -19.56 -8.08
CA GLY A 92 -10.55 -19.82 -7.32
C GLY A 92 -10.67 -19.06 -5.99
N SER A 93 -9.68 -18.25 -5.59
CA SER A 93 -9.87 -17.30 -4.49
C SER A 93 -10.87 -16.21 -4.88
N ASP A 94 -11.65 -15.76 -3.90
CA ASP A 94 -12.52 -14.58 -3.99
C ASP A 94 -11.79 -13.28 -4.40
N ALA A 95 -10.47 -13.23 -4.24
CA ALA A 95 -9.63 -12.11 -4.61
C ALA A 95 -8.80 -12.36 -5.89
N GLU A 96 -8.97 -13.49 -6.59
CA GLU A 96 -8.13 -13.87 -7.73
C GLU A 96 -8.02 -12.73 -8.76
N GLU A 97 -9.15 -12.11 -9.10
CA GLU A 97 -9.21 -11.02 -10.10
C GLU A 97 -8.54 -9.72 -9.67
N CYS A 98 -8.13 -9.60 -8.40
CA CYS A 98 -7.32 -8.48 -7.92
C CYS A 98 -5.84 -8.63 -8.29
N PHE A 99 -5.40 -9.82 -8.70
CA PHE A 99 -3.98 -10.14 -8.83
C PHE A 99 -3.64 -10.80 -10.16
N LEU A 100 -2.36 -10.70 -10.53
CA LEU A 100 -1.76 -11.50 -11.59
C LEU A 100 -0.45 -12.10 -11.05
N ARG A 101 -0.35 -13.42 -11.03
CA ARG A 101 0.92 -14.09 -10.80
C ARG A 101 1.75 -14.04 -12.08
N VAL A 102 2.94 -13.45 -12.02
CA VAL A 102 3.77 -13.17 -13.19
C VAL A 102 5.23 -13.56 -12.96
N PRO A 103 5.98 -13.91 -14.01
CA PRO A 103 7.43 -13.82 -13.98
C PRO A 103 7.83 -12.34 -13.83
N GLN A 104 8.77 -12.09 -12.94
CA GLN A 104 9.41 -10.80 -12.73
C GLN A 104 10.90 -10.94 -13.05
N THR A 105 11.47 -9.96 -13.72
CA THR A 105 12.91 -9.86 -13.94
C THR A 105 13.43 -8.53 -13.40
N GLU A 106 14.43 -8.60 -12.54
CA GLU A 106 15.09 -7.43 -11.94
C GLU A 106 16.52 -7.32 -12.48
N TYR A 107 16.85 -6.15 -13.01
CA TYR A 107 18.20 -5.80 -13.50
C TYR A 107 18.82 -4.74 -12.57
N PHE A 108 20.04 -5.00 -12.10
CA PHE A 108 20.78 -4.14 -11.20
C PHE A 108 22.03 -3.57 -11.86
N PHE A 109 22.19 -2.25 -11.81
CA PHE A 109 23.38 -1.53 -12.27
C PHE A 109 24.33 -1.19 -11.12
N THR A 110 23.97 -1.62 -9.91
CA THR A 110 24.82 -1.62 -8.73
C THR A 110 25.18 -3.05 -8.35
N GLU A 111 26.17 -3.20 -7.47
CA GLU A 111 26.37 -4.48 -6.80
C GLU A 111 25.08 -4.90 -6.09
N GLU A 112 24.74 -6.18 -6.23
CA GLU A 112 23.57 -6.75 -5.59
C GLU A 112 23.83 -6.89 -4.08
N PRO A 113 22.90 -6.43 -3.24
CA PRO A 113 22.99 -6.63 -1.79
C PRO A 113 22.93 -8.12 -1.44
N LYS A 114 23.78 -8.53 -0.50
CA LYS A 114 23.85 -9.90 0.02
C LYS A 114 23.58 -9.91 1.53
N PRO A 115 22.67 -10.76 2.04
CA PRO A 115 21.79 -11.67 1.29
C PRO A 115 20.74 -10.91 0.47
N ASN A 116 20.36 -11.46 -0.69
CA ASN A 116 19.27 -10.89 -1.49
C ASN A 116 17.93 -11.46 -1.00
N PRO A 117 17.00 -10.65 -0.47
CA PRO A 117 15.70 -11.14 0.01
C PRO A 117 14.85 -11.81 -1.09
N MET A 118 15.11 -11.49 -2.37
CA MET A 118 14.43 -12.10 -3.50
C MET A 118 14.75 -13.60 -3.68
N GLU A 119 15.82 -14.13 -3.07
CA GLU A 119 16.14 -15.57 -3.12
C GLU A 119 15.02 -16.45 -2.55
N LYS A 120 14.17 -15.88 -1.68
CA LYS A 120 12.99 -16.57 -1.11
C LYS A 120 11.81 -16.65 -2.08
N MET A 121 11.85 -15.94 -3.21
CA MET A 121 10.72 -15.86 -4.13
C MET A 121 10.54 -17.16 -4.93
N PRO A 122 9.29 -17.55 -5.27
CA PRO A 122 9.04 -18.75 -6.07
C PRO A 122 9.78 -18.72 -7.40
N ASN A 123 10.35 -19.86 -7.81
CA ASN A 123 11.11 -20.01 -9.06
C ASN A 123 12.30 -19.03 -9.22
N PHE A 124 12.89 -18.57 -8.12
CA PHE A 124 14.04 -17.68 -8.16
C PHE A 124 15.22 -18.28 -8.92
N LYS A 125 15.81 -17.46 -9.79
CA LYS A 125 17.04 -17.75 -10.54
C LYS A 125 17.86 -16.49 -10.72
N ARG A 126 19.17 -16.62 -10.66
CA ARG A 126 20.11 -15.58 -11.04
C ARG A 126 20.26 -15.59 -12.56
N LEU A 127 20.34 -14.42 -13.17
CA LEU A 127 20.58 -14.29 -14.61
C LEU A 127 22.05 -14.55 -14.92
N ASN A 128 22.30 -15.23 -16.04
CA ASN A 128 23.63 -15.36 -16.63
C ASN A 128 24.02 -14.08 -17.36
N ALA A 129 25.31 -13.91 -17.65
CA ALA A 129 25.84 -12.70 -18.26
C ALA A 129 25.24 -12.39 -19.64
N ASP A 130 24.84 -13.40 -20.40
CA ASP A 130 24.18 -13.30 -21.71
C ASP A 130 22.68 -12.97 -21.62
N GLU A 131 22.08 -13.07 -20.43
CA GLU A 131 20.68 -12.68 -20.17
C GLU A 131 20.57 -11.23 -19.64
N LEU A 132 21.70 -10.57 -19.37
CA LEU A 132 21.73 -9.20 -18.85
C LEU A 132 21.51 -8.17 -19.97
N ILE A 133 20.79 -7.10 -19.65
CA ILE A 133 20.69 -5.94 -20.52
C ILE A 133 21.99 -5.12 -20.52
N PRO A 134 22.31 -4.38 -21.60
CA PRO A 134 23.54 -3.59 -21.66
C PRO A 134 23.71 -2.66 -20.46
N GLY A 135 24.82 -2.84 -19.74
CA GLY A 135 25.20 -2.05 -18.57
C GLY A 135 24.74 -2.63 -17.22
N ALA A 136 23.84 -3.61 -17.19
CA ALA A 136 23.48 -4.28 -15.95
C ALA A 136 24.67 -5.12 -15.44
N LEU A 137 24.94 -5.05 -14.14
CA LEU A 137 26.01 -5.80 -13.47
C LEU A 137 25.53 -7.17 -13.00
N SER A 138 24.24 -7.27 -12.66
CA SER A 138 23.60 -8.51 -12.23
C SER A 138 22.09 -8.44 -12.47
N GLY A 139 21.42 -9.58 -12.31
CA GLY A 139 19.98 -9.64 -12.33
C GLY A 139 19.45 -10.95 -11.82
N CYS A 140 18.17 -10.97 -11.54
CA CYS A 140 17.46 -12.19 -11.13
C CYS A 140 16.06 -12.23 -11.77
N THR A 141 15.50 -13.44 -11.79
CA THR A 141 14.10 -13.65 -12.16
C THR A 141 13.43 -14.57 -11.16
N PHE A 142 12.15 -14.33 -10.91
CA PHE A 142 11.32 -15.08 -9.98
C PHE A 142 9.85 -14.91 -10.35
N THR A 143 8.95 -15.65 -9.70
CA THR A 143 7.51 -15.45 -9.84
C THR A 143 7.01 -14.61 -8.67
N THR A 144 6.19 -13.61 -8.96
CA THR A 144 5.57 -12.73 -7.95
C THR A 144 4.11 -12.44 -8.30
N VAL A 145 3.47 -11.57 -7.51
CA VAL A 145 2.14 -11.01 -7.77
C VAL A 145 2.23 -9.53 -8.13
N THR A 146 1.48 -9.13 -9.14
CA THR A 146 1.08 -7.74 -9.37
C THR A 146 -0.37 -7.54 -8.95
N ILE A 147 -0.72 -6.30 -8.64
CA ILE A 147 -1.98 -5.91 -8.02
C ILE A 147 -2.73 -4.99 -8.99
N ASP A 148 -3.97 -5.34 -9.31
CA ASP A 148 -4.90 -4.43 -9.93
C ASP A 148 -5.45 -3.45 -8.89
N VAL A 149 -4.68 -2.40 -8.63
CA VAL A 149 -4.87 -1.45 -7.52
C VAL A 149 -6.32 -0.92 -7.38
N PRO A 150 -6.99 -0.43 -8.44
CA PRO A 150 -8.38 0.00 -8.34
C PRO A 150 -9.34 -1.11 -7.88
N ILE A 151 -9.15 -2.34 -8.38
CA ILE A 151 -9.98 -3.49 -8.01
C ILE A 151 -9.68 -3.92 -6.58
N TYR A 152 -8.41 -4.06 -6.22
CA TYR A 152 -7.98 -4.51 -4.90
C TYR A 152 -8.38 -3.58 -3.76
N LEU A 153 -8.30 -2.26 -3.95
CA LEU A 153 -8.76 -1.30 -2.94
C LEU A 153 -10.27 -1.40 -2.69
N ASN A 154 -11.07 -1.57 -3.75
CA ASN A 154 -12.50 -1.78 -3.61
C ASN A 154 -12.80 -3.15 -2.99
N TYR A 155 -12.06 -4.20 -3.35
CA TYR A 155 -12.13 -5.50 -2.70
C TYR A 155 -11.94 -5.37 -1.18
N LEU A 156 -10.84 -4.76 -0.72
CA LEU A 156 -10.59 -4.57 0.71
C LEU A 156 -11.72 -3.79 1.41
N LEU A 157 -12.21 -2.71 0.78
CA LEU A 157 -13.32 -1.94 1.32
C LEU A 157 -14.60 -2.79 1.43
N MET A 158 -14.95 -3.55 0.39
CA MET A 158 -16.15 -4.39 0.39
C MET A 158 -16.04 -5.52 1.41
N ARG A 159 -14.86 -6.13 1.56
CA ARG A 159 -14.61 -7.14 2.60
C ARG A 159 -14.73 -6.59 4.00
N PHE A 160 -14.20 -5.39 4.24
CA PHE A 160 -14.35 -4.69 5.49
C PHE A 160 -15.81 -4.41 5.84
N LEU A 161 -16.59 -3.89 4.89
CA LEU A 161 -18.02 -3.62 5.07
C LEU A 161 -18.83 -4.90 5.29
N ALA A 162 -18.55 -5.95 4.51
CA ALA A 162 -19.21 -7.25 4.63
C ALA A 162 -18.94 -7.92 5.99
N ALA A 163 -17.78 -7.67 6.59
CA ALA A 163 -17.45 -8.10 7.95
C ALA A 163 -18.11 -7.25 9.06
N GLY A 164 -19.00 -6.32 8.70
CA GLY A 164 -19.72 -5.45 9.64
C GLY A 164 -18.98 -4.15 9.99
N GLY A 165 -17.87 -3.86 9.31
CA GLY A 165 -17.18 -2.58 9.42
C GLY A 165 -18.02 -1.43 8.83
N ARG A 166 -17.73 -0.20 9.25
CA ARG A 166 -18.43 0.99 8.76
C ARG A 166 -17.44 2.07 8.30
N VAL A 167 -17.85 2.87 7.33
CA VAL A 167 -17.11 4.04 6.88
C VAL A 167 -17.91 5.29 7.19
N VAL A 168 -17.22 6.32 7.71
CA VAL A 168 -17.74 7.66 7.95
C VAL A 168 -16.90 8.63 7.15
N ARG A 169 -17.55 9.45 6.31
CA ARG A 169 -16.85 10.47 5.53
C ARG A 169 -16.50 11.66 6.40
N GLY A 170 -15.24 12.09 6.37
CA GLY A 170 -14.79 13.18 7.23
C GLY A 170 -13.33 13.59 7.02
N SER A 171 -13.07 14.88 7.21
CA SER A 171 -11.71 15.44 7.27
C SER A 171 -11.44 15.93 8.68
N LEU A 172 -10.20 15.79 9.14
CA LEU A 172 -9.74 16.23 10.46
C LEU A 172 -8.56 17.17 10.31
N GLN A 173 -8.61 18.28 11.05
CA GLN A 173 -7.45 19.18 11.20
C GLN A 173 -6.62 18.82 12.44
N HIS A 174 -7.22 18.14 13.43
CA HIS A 174 -6.57 17.70 14.66
C HIS A 174 -7.14 16.34 15.07
N ILE A 175 -6.32 15.47 15.67
CA ILE A 175 -6.73 14.11 16.06
C ILE A 175 -7.52 14.06 17.39
N TYR A 176 -7.23 14.96 18.34
CA TYR A 176 -7.88 15.00 19.66
C TYR A 176 -9.42 15.08 19.65
N PRO A 177 -10.08 15.91 18.82
CA PRO A 177 -11.54 15.89 18.76
C PRO A 177 -12.10 14.48 18.51
N LEU A 178 -11.43 13.67 17.69
CA LEU A 178 -11.87 12.30 17.43
C LEU A 178 -11.73 11.40 18.66
N LEU A 179 -10.70 11.60 19.47
CA LEU A 179 -10.53 10.87 20.73
C LEU A 179 -11.57 11.30 21.78
N GLU A 180 -11.94 12.59 21.78
CA GLU A 180 -12.94 13.19 22.68
C GLU A 180 -14.36 12.74 22.34
N ALA A 181 -14.78 12.86 21.07
CA ALA A 181 -16.18 12.70 20.68
C ALA A 181 -16.45 11.54 19.70
N GLY A 182 -15.41 10.86 19.21
CA GLY A 182 -15.55 9.78 18.25
C GLY A 182 -16.15 10.21 16.91
N THR A 183 -16.93 9.34 16.30
CA THR A 183 -17.59 9.58 15.01
C THR A 183 -18.66 10.67 15.08
N ASN A 184 -19.11 11.07 16.27
CA ASN A 184 -20.12 12.10 16.50
C ASN A 184 -19.75 13.47 15.93
N LEU A 185 -18.47 13.69 15.64
CA LEU A 185 -17.98 14.90 14.98
C LEU A 185 -18.44 15.05 13.52
N PHE A 186 -18.81 13.95 12.88
CA PHE A 186 -19.11 13.92 11.45
C PHE A 186 -20.61 13.80 11.22
N ALA A 187 -21.09 14.38 10.13
CA ALA A 187 -22.51 14.34 9.76
C ALA A 187 -23.03 12.89 9.56
N GLU A 188 -22.17 12.00 9.06
CA GLU A 188 -22.46 10.57 8.87
C GLU A 188 -22.15 9.72 10.11
N GLY A 189 -21.71 10.35 11.20
CA GLY A 189 -21.54 9.72 12.49
C GLY A 189 -22.88 9.36 13.13
N ASN A 190 -22.89 8.37 14.01
CA ASN A 190 -24.09 8.05 14.79
C ASN A 190 -23.88 8.55 16.22
N LYS A 191 -24.78 9.41 16.71
CA LYS A 191 -24.74 10.03 18.05
C LYS A 191 -24.69 9.02 19.21
N HIS A 192 -25.08 7.77 18.95
CA HIS A 192 -25.04 6.68 19.91
C HIS A 192 -23.76 5.84 19.82
N ASP A 193 -22.86 6.15 18.87
CA ASP A 193 -21.56 5.52 18.80
C ASP A 193 -20.77 5.86 20.06
N PRO A 194 -20.19 4.85 20.74
CA PRO A 194 -19.28 5.11 21.83
C PRO A 194 -18.01 5.80 21.32
N VAL A 195 -17.38 6.56 22.21
CA VAL A 195 -16.03 7.10 21.96
C VAL A 195 -15.04 5.95 21.74
N PRO A 196 -14.05 6.13 20.85
CA PRO A 196 -13.13 5.04 20.49
C PRO A 196 -12.24 4.64 21.67
N ASP A 197 -12.06 3.35 21.87
CA ASP A 197 -11.07 2.78 22.78
C ASP A 197 -9.64 3.00 22.25
N ALA A 198 -9.46 3.11 20.93
CA ALA A 198 -8.18 3.48 20.29
C ALA A 198 -8.39 4.08 18.89
N VAL A 199 -7.38 4.81 18.41
CA VAL A 199 -7.32 5.32 17.03
C VAL A 199 -6.10 4.77 16.29
N ILE A 200 -6.29 4.31 15.04
CA ILE A 200 -5.20 3.92 14.15
C ILE A 200 -4.97 5.03 13.13
N ASN A 201 -3.83 5.70 13.19
CA ASN A 201 -3.49 6.78 12.27
C ASN A 201 -2.80 6.24 11.01
N CYS A 202 -3.58 6.09 9.93
CA CYS A 202 -3.13 5.63 8.61
C CYS A 202 -3.19 6.76 7.55
N THR A 203 -2.96 8.02 7.96
CA THR A 203 -3.20 9.21 7.13
C THR A 203 -2.13 9.50 6.09
N GLY A 204 -1.05 8.71 6.01
CA GLY A 204 0.02 8.88 5.02
C GLY A 204 0.65 10.28 5.10
N LEU A 205 0.60 11.05 4.01
CA LEU A 205 1.10 12.44 3.98
C LEU A 205 0.34 13.37 4.93
N GLY A 206 -0.91 13.05 5.27
CA GLY A 206 -1.72 13.82 6.21
C GLY A 206 -1.07 13.95 7.59
N ALA A 207 -0.28 12.95 8.02
CA ALA A 207 0.40 12.97 9.31
C ALA A 207 1.36 14.17 9.49
N ARG A 208 1.85 14.76 8.39
CA ARG A 208 2.72 15.96 8.42
C ARG A 208 2.04 17.19 9.02
N VAL A 209 0.73 17.31 8.81
CA VAL A 209 -0.05 18.52 9.10
C VAL A 209 -1.25 18.28 10.02
N LEU A 210 -1.57 17.00 10.32
CA LEU A 210 -2.63 16.65 11.27
C LEU A 210 -2.21 17.10 12.67
N GLY A 211 -2.97 18.03 13.26
CA GLY A 211 -2.74 18.52 14.62
C GLY A 211 -2.77 17.37 15.65
N GLY A 212 -1.85 17.43 16.61
CA GLY A 212 -1.60 16.35 17.57
C GLY A 212 -0.74 15.20 16.99
N VAL A 213 -0.25 15.34 15.75
CA VAL A 213 0.74 14.43 15.15
C VAL A 213 1.89 15.24 14.54
N GLU A 214 1.58 16.12 13.59
CA GLU A 214 2.47 17.13 13.01
C GLU A 214 3.89 16.66 12.64
N ASP A 215 3.99 15.44 12.14
CA ASP A 215 5.27 14.76 11.90
C ASP A 215 6.02 15.39 10.71
N LYS A 216 6.96 16.30 11.02
CA LYS A 216 7.70 17.07 10.00
C LYS A 216 8.72 16.21 9.24
N ASP A 217 8.95 14.97 9.67
CA ASP A 217 9.77 14.01 8.95
C ASP A 217 9.02 13.35 7.80
N VAL A 218 7.69 13.48 7.71
CA VAL A 218 6.90 12.99 6.58
C VAL A 218 7.02 13.94 5.38
N PHE A 219 7.39 13.41 4.21
CA PHE A 219 7.54 14.19 2.97
C PHE A 219 7.14 13.37 1.73
N PRO A 220 6.76 14.02 0.61
CA PRO A 220 6.38 13.30 -0.59
C PRO A 220 7.61 12.87 -1.39
N VAL A 221 7.52 11.68 -1.98
CA VAL A 221 8.36 11.30 -3.13
C VAL A 221 7.44 11.13 -4.34
N ARG A 222 7.39 12.14 -5.21
CA ARG A 222 6.53 12.16 -6.39
C ARG A 222 6.94 11.06 -7.36
N GLY A 223 5.96 10.27 -7.80
CA GLY A 223 6.10 9.28 -8.85
C GLY A 223 5.09 9.51 -9.94
N GLN A 224 5.60 9.83 -11.13
CA GLN A 224 4.81 9.84 -12.35
C GLN A 224 4.85 8.47 -13.01
N THR A 225 3.70 8.02 -13.49
CA THR A 225 3.52 6.76 -14.23
C THR A 225 2.62 6.98 -15.43
N VAL A 226 2.78 6.13 -16.43
CA VAL A 226 1.95 6.07 -17.63
C VAL A 226 1.29 4.69 -17.68
N LEU A 227 0.00 4.66 -17.98
CA LEU A 227 -0.78 3.45 -18.12
C LEU A 227 -0.92 3.14 -19.61
N VAL A 228 -0.41 1.99 -20.04
CA VAL A 228 -0.40 1.53 -21.43
C VAL A 228 -1.26 0.27 -21.55
N ARG A 229 -2.17 0.24 -22.52
CA ARG A 229 -2.96 -0.97 -22.84
C ARG A 229 -2.09 -1.94 -23.64
N ALA A 230 -1.62 -3.01 -23.00
CA ALA A 230 -0.83 -4.05 -23.64
C ALA A 230 -1.19 -5.45 -23.07
N PRO A 231 -2.33 -6.05 -23.49
CA PRO A 231 -2.85 -7.29 -22.92
C PRO A 231 -1.91 -8.52 -23.02
N TRP A 232 -0.97 -8.46 -23.98
CA TRP A 232 0.04 -9.49 -24.22
C TRP A 232 1.22 -9.42 -23.25
N VAL A 233 1.38 -8.32 -22.49
CA VAL A 233 2.43 -8.21 -21.47
C VAL A 233 1.92 -8.82 -20.17
N ARG A 234 2.40 -10.02 -19.86
CA ARG A 234 2.03 -10.81 -18.66
C ARG A 234 3.24 -11.17 -17.80
N PHE A 235 4.28 -10.34 -17.87
CA PHE A 235 5.51 -10.41 -17.08
C PHE A 235 5.90 -9.00 -16.65
N GLY A 236 6.64 -8.87 -15.56
CA GLY A 236 7.19 -7.60 -15.11
C GLY A 236 8.70 -7.52 -15.29
N ARG A 237 9.19 -6.29 -15.46
CA ARG A 237 10.62 -5.97 -15.57
C ARG A 237 10.92 -4.73 -14.75
N THR A 238 12.06 -4.70 -14.09
CA THR A 238 12.53 -3.53 -13.38
C THR A 238 14.02 -3.32 -13.66
N GLU A 239 14.37 -2.07 -13.87
CA GLU A 239 15.74 -1.57 -13.93
C GLU A 239 16.01 -0.71 -12.69
N THR A 240 16.99 -1.11 -11.90
CA THR A 240 17.45 -0.37 -10.71
C THR A 240 18.85 0.17 -10.96
N LEU A 241 18.95 1.50 -11.10
CA LEU A 241 20.20 2.19 -11.41
C LEU A 241 21.09 2.45 -10.19
N ASP A 242 20.48 2.61 -9.03
CA ASP A 242 21.18 2.93 -7.79
C ASP A 242 20.47 2.32 -6.57
N HIS A 243 21.10 2.44 -5.40
CA HIS A 243 20.53 1.98 -4.13
C HIS A 243 19.30 2.77 -3.69
N THR A 244 18.90 3.81 -4.41
CA THR A 244 17.70 4.54 -4.02
C THR A 244 16.46 3.73 -4.43
N GLY A 245 16.52 2.88 -5.45
CA GLY A 245 15.43 1.99 -5.89
C GLY A 245 15.10 2.10 -7.39
N ALA A 246 14.05 1.38 -7.83
CA ALA A 246 13.68 1.24 -9.25
C ALA A 246 13.60 2.57 -10.02
N PHE A 247 14.20 2.58 -11.21
CA PHE A 247 14.24 3.72 -12.13
C PHE A 247 13.23 3.56 -13.28
N THR A 248 13.28 2.41 -13.95
CA THR A 248 12.31 2.02 -14.99
C THR A 248 11.62 0.72 -14.56
N TYR A 249 10.30 0.65 -14.65
CA TYR A 249 9.55 -0.56 -14.30
C TYR A 249 8.31 -0.75 -15.15
N ILE A 250 8.03 -2.02 -15.44
CA ILE A 250 6.91 -2.53 -16.23
C ILE A 250 6.09 -3.44 -15.32
N ILE A 251 4.87 -3.03 -14.98
CA ILE A 251 4.02 -3.74 -14.02
C ILE A 251 2.66 -4.02 -14.68
N PRO A 252 2.46 -5.22 -15.23
CA PRO A 252 1.18 -5.58 -15.82
C PRO A 252 0.10 -5.78 -14.76
N ARG A 253 -1.14 -5.43 -15.08
CA ARG A 253 -2.32 -5.71 -14.25
C ARG A 253 -3.18 -6.80 -14.90
N ARG A 254 -4.01 -7.45 -14.07
CA ARG A 254 -5.01 -8.43 -14.54
C ARG A 254 -5.93 -7.84 -15.61
N SER A 255 -6.35 -6.57 -15.44
CA SER A 255 -7.17 -5.79 -16.39
C SER A 255 -6.55 -5.51 -17.77
N SER A 256 -5.33 -5.99 -18.04
CA SER A 256 -4.59 -5.82 -19.30
C SER A 256 -3.94 -4.45 -19.50
N ASP A 257 -4.03 -3.57 -18.50
CA ASP A 257 -3.26 -2.35 -18.48
C ASP A 257 -1.89 -2.61 -17.84
N VAL A 258 -0.85 -1.95 -18.36
CA VAL A 258 0.52 -2.04 -17.88
C VAL A 258 0.95 -0.68 -17.36
N ILE A 259 1.41 -0.65 -16.11
CA ILE A 259 2.02 0.53 -15.53
C ILE A 259 3.46 0.58 -16.02
N VAL A 260 3.79 1.64 -16.75
CA VAL A 260 5.15 2.02 -17.11
C VAL A 260 5.54 3.17 -16.20
N GLY A 261 6.62 2.99 -15.46
CA GLY A 261 7.16 4.06 -14.64
C GLY A 261 8.69 4.04 -14.60
N GLY A 262 9.30 4.97 -13.90
CA GLY A 262 8.64 6.15 -13.37
C GLY A 262 9.63 7.21 -12.96
N THR A 263 9.25 7.99 -11.94
CA THR A 263 10.10 9.04 -11.34
C THR A 263 10.06 9.00 -9.82
N ARG A 264 11.04 9.71 -9.22
CA ARG A 264 11.24 9.83 -7.78
C ARG A 264 11.66 11.25 -7.41
N GLY A 265 10.70 12.17 -7.44
CA GLY A 265 10.90 13.57 -7.07
C GLY A 265 10.73 13.79 -5.56
N ILE A 266 11.83 13.89 -4.82
CA ILE A 266 11.82 14.19 -3.38
C ILE A 266 11.30 15.61 -3.16
N ASN A 267 10.35 15.79 -2.23
CA ASN A 267 9.71 17.08 -1.91
C ASN A 267 8.98 17.74 -3.09
N ASP A 268 8.75 17.02 -4.20
CA ASP A 268 7.91 17.52 -5.29
C ASP A 268 6.43 17.27 -4.95
N TRP A 269 5.67 18.35 -4.78
CA TRP A 269 4.23 18.32 -4.49
C TRP A 269 3.36 18.53 -5.74
N PHE A 270 3.97 18.68 -6.92
CA PHE A 270 3.23 19.04 -8.13
C PHE A 270 2.22 17.96 -8.52
N PRO A 271 0.91 18.29 -8.60
CA PRO A 271 -0.15 17.29 -8.63
C PRO A 271 -0.40 16.66 -10.00
N ARG A 272 0.18 17.22 -11.07
CA ARG A 272 -0.12 16.85 -12.44
C ARG A 272 1.08 16.16 -13.11
N PRO A 273 0.85 15.28 -14.09
CA PRO A 273 1.90 14.77 -14.95
C PRO A 273 2.58 15.92 -15.71
N ARG A 274 3.88 15.76 -15.95
CA ARG A 274 4.64 16.66 -16.81
C ARG A 274 4.86 15.97 -18.17
N PRO A 275 4.50 16.59 -19.31
CA PRO A 275 4.56 15.94 -20.62
C PRO A 275 5.95 15.39 -20.97
N GLU A 276 7.01 16.14 -20.65
CA GLU A 276 8.40 15.74 -20.90
C GLU A 276 8.79 14.48 -20.11
N ILE A 277 8.23 14.30 -18.92
CA ILE A 277 8.43 13.09 -18.11
C ILE A 277 7.62 11.92 -18.66
N THR A 278 6.41 12.16 -19.18
CA THR A 278 5.61 11.11 -19.82
C THR A 278 6.34 10.54 -21.04
N GLU A 279 6.90 11.41 -21.88
CA GLU A 279 7.70 11.00 -23.03
C GLU A 279 8.94 10.21 -22.63
N ASP A 280 9.71 10.70 -21.65
CA ASP A 280 10.89 10.01 -21.10
C ASP A 280 10.54 8.61 -20.56
N ILE A 281 9.47 8.48 -19.76
CA ILE A 281 9.01 7.21 -19.21
C ILE A 281 8.69 6.21 -20.33
N LEU A 282 7.99 6.64 -21.37
CA LEU A 282 7.64 5.77 -22.49
C LEU A 282 8.87 5.34 -23.29
N ARG A 283 9.81 6.26 -23.54
CA ARG A 283 11.08 5.94 -24.23
C ARG A 283 11.90 4.91 -23.45
N ARG A 284 12.07 5.09 -22.14
CA ARG A 284 12.78 4.13 -21.28
C ARG A 284 12.03 2.81 -21.14
N GLY A 285 10.71 2.88 -20.99
CA GLY A 285 9.85 1.71 -20.93
C GLY A 285 9.98 0.85 -22.18
N LEU A 286 9.94 1.46 -23.37
CA LEU A 286 10.11 0.76 -24.65
C LEU A 286 11.51 0.17 -24.81
N LYS A 287 12.55 0.88 -24.34
CA LYS A 287 13.92 0.36 -24.32
C LYS A 287 14.06 -0.89 -23.44
N LEU A 288 13.46 -0.88 -22.25
CA LEU A 288 13.51 -2.01 -21.31
C LEU A 288 12.59 -3.17 -21.75
N CYS A 289 11.47 -2.84 -22.38
CA CYS A 289 10.44 -3.80 -22.78
C CYS A 289 9.86 -3.41 -24.13
N PRO A 290 10.55 -3.75 -25.24
CA PRO A 290 10.02 -3.58 -26.58
C PRO A 290 8.64 -4.23 -26.73
N GLU A 291 8.37 -5.30 -25.97
CA GLU A 291 7.08 -6.01 -25.92
C GLU A 291 5.90 -5.17 -25.42
N LEU A 292 6.11 -3.95 -24.93
CA LEU A 292 5.01 -2.99 -24.74
C LEU A 292 4.29 -2.69 -26.06
N ALA A 293 5.00 -2.72 -27.18
CA ALA A 293 4.41 -2.50 -28.50
C ALA A 293 3.68 -3.76 -29.02
N PRO A 294 2.66 -3.57 -29.89
CA PRO A 294 1.88 -4.68 -30.44
C PRO A 294 2.76 -5.74 -31.13
N PRO A 295 2.49 -7.04 -30.95
CA PRO A 295 3.24 -8.12 -31.59
C PRO A 295 3.38 -7.97 -33.11
N GLU A 296 2.33 -7.49 -33.78
CA GLU A 296 2.29 -7.24 -35.22
C GLU A 296 3.28 -6.17 -35.68
N ILE A 297 3.54 -5.14 -34.86
CA ILE A 297 4.56 -4.12 -35.17
C ILE A 297 5.95 -4.71 -34.98
N ARG A 298 6.17 -5.40 -33.85
CA ARG A 298 7.47 -6.01 -33.49
C ARG A 298 7.91 -7.09 -34.47
N ALA A 299 6.96 -7.72 -35.16
CA ALA A 299 7.24 -8.72 -36.20
C ALA A 299 7.80 -8.11 -37.50
N ILE A 300 7.60 -6.80 -37.72
CA ILE A 300 7.93 -6.12 -38.98
C ILE A 300 9.13 -5.20 -38.80
N ARG A 301 9.22 -4.50 -37.65
CA ARG A 301 10.30 -3.56 -37.35
C ARG A 301 10.49 -3.36 -35.85
N GLU A 302 11.57 -2.69 -35.49
CA GLU A 302 11.75 -2.18 -34.14
C GLU A 302 10.64 -1.14 -33.83
N PRO A 303 9.96 -1.27 -32.67
CA PRO A 303 8.92 -0.35 -32.29
C PRO A 303 9.49 1.02 -31.93
N THR A 304 8.71 2.07 -32.19
CA THR A 304 9.05 3.44 -31.82
C THR A 304 8.03 3.98 -30.81
N LEU A 305 8.28 5.20 -30.31
CA LEU A 305 7.38 5.84 -29.36
C LEU A 305 5.97 6.03 -29.95
N GLU A 306 5.88 6.33 -31.25
CA GLU A 306 4.63 6.53 -31.98
C GLU A 306 3.72 5.29 -31.93
N ASP A 307 4.29 4.10 -31.78
CA ASP A 307 3.51 2.85 -31.63
C ASP A 307 2.89 2.70 -30.23
N LEU A 308 3.47 3.35 -29.22
CA LEU A 308 2.97 3.31 -27.84
C LEU A 308 1.93 4.40 -27.56
N LEU A 309 2.05 5.59 -28.18
CA LEU A 309 1.18 6.73 -27.89
C LEU A 309 -0.32 6.41 -28.01
N PRO A 310 -0.81 5.69 -29.04
CA PRO A 310 -2.22 5.31 -29.14
C PRO A 310 -2.69 4.32 -28.06
N LEU A 311 -1.75 3.61 -27.42
CA LEU A 311 -2.02 2.63 -26.36
C LEU A 311 -2.05 3.28 -24.97
N VAL A 312 -1.67 4.56 -24.83
CA VAL A 312 -1.72 5.26 -23.55
C VAL A 312 -3.18 5.50 -23.15
N VAL A 313 -3.59 4.87 -22.05
CA VAL A 313 -4.96 4.98 -21.50
C VAL A 313 -5.02 5.88 -20.27
N GLY A 314 -3.88 6.36 -19.79
CA GLY A 314 -3.84 7.38 -18.75
C GLY A 314 -2.43 7.70 -18.27
N GLU A 315 -2.32 8.83 -17.57
CA GLU A 315 -1.11 9.26 -16.88
C GLU A 315 -1.46 9.72 -15.46
N GLY A 316 -0.52 9.63 -14.55
CA GLY A 316 -0.79 9.87 -13.14
C GLY A 316 0.43 10.27 -12.33
N CYS A 317 0.17 10.94 -11.21
CA CYS A 317 1.19 11.36 -10.26
C CYS A 317 0.76 10.99 -8.84
N GLY A 318 1.43 9.98 -8.28
CA GLY A 318 1.30 9.64 -6.88
C GLY A 318 2.34 10.35 -6.03
N LEU A 319 1.95 10.84 -4.86
CA LEU A 319 2.88 11.35 -3.86
C LEU A 319 3.12 10.26 -2.82
N ARG A 320 4.24 9.54 -2.92
CA ARG A 320 4.59 8.48 -1.96
C ARG A 320 4.78 9.10 -0.57
N PRO A 321 4.08 8.64 0.49
CA PRO A 321 4.19 9.18 1.84
C PRO A 321 5.46 8.68 2.53
N ALA A 322 6.62 9.18 2.12
CA ALA A 322 7.90 8.83 2.74
C ALA A 322 8.05 9.56 4.09
N ARG A 323 8.94 9.03 4.93
CA ARG A 323 9.26 9.62 6.22
C ARG A 323 10.74 9.46 6.53
N LYS A 324 11.40 10.50 7.04
CA LYS A 324 12.78 10.37 7.54
C LYS A 324 12.78 9.43 8.75
N GLY A 325 13.73 8.51 8.80
CA GLY A 325 13.71 7.42 9.79
C GLY A 325 12.76 6.28 9.45
N GLY A 326 12.08 6.31 8.30
CA GLY A 326 11.24 5.22 7.82
C GLY A 326 9.85 5.16 8.44
N LEU A 327 9.23 3.99 8.32
CA LEU A 327 7.90 3.66 8.84
C LEU A 327 7.75 4.06 10.31
N ARG A 328 6.65 4.75 10.66
CA ARG A 328 6.23 4.94 12.05
C ARG A 328 5.10 3.96 12.35
N LEU A 329 5.42 2.91 13.09
CA LEU A 329 4.49 1.85 13.51
C LEU A 329 4.63 1.56 15.01
N GLU A 330 3.98 2.40 15.82
CA GLU A 330 4.14 2.41 17.27
C GLU A 330 2.88 2.93 17.98
N VAL A 331 2.82 2.74 19.30
CA VAL A 331 1.74 3.26 20.16
C VAL A 331 2.19 4.57 20.79
N GLU A 332 1.37 5.61 20.65
CA GLU A 332 1.46 6.87 21.41
C GLU A 332 0.29 6.94 22.39
N TRP A 333 0.57 7.25 23.65
CA TRP A 333 -0.45 7.37 24.70
C TRP A 333 -0.82 8.83 24.93
N ILE A 334 -2.06 9.18 24.64
CA ILE A 334 -2.59 10.52 24.91
C ILE A 334 -3.17 10.56 26.32
N ASP A 335 -2.77 11.56 27.09
CA ASP A 335 -3.38 11.84 28.39
C ASP A 335 -4.86 12.20 28.20
N GLY A 336 -5.74 11.49 28.88
CA GLY A 336 -7.18 11.70 28.83
C GLY A 336 -7.58 13.13 29.17
N ALA A 337 -6.83 13.83 30.02
CA ALA A 337 -7.09 15.25 30.33
C ALA A 337 -7.04 16.15 29.08
N LEU A 338 -6.21 15.81 28.08
CA LEU A 338 -6.11 16.55 26.81
C LEU A 338 -7.30 16.33 25.87
N VAL A 339 -8.06 15.25 26.10
CA VAL A 339 -9.18 14.82 25.25
C VAL A 339 -10.48 14.66 26.05
N LYS A 340 -10.55 15.24 27.25
CA LYS A 340 -11.70 15.20 28.17
C LYS A 340 -12.17 13.77 28.49
N ARG A 341 -11.22 12.87 28.74
CA ARG A 341 -11.46 11.48 29.11
C ARG A 341 -10.69 11.09 30.36
N ASP A 342 -11.16 10.04 31.01
CA ASP A 342 -10.42 9.39 32.09
C ASP A 342 -9.32 8.47 31.54
N GLY A 343 -8.19 8.40 32.26
CA GLY A 343 -7.08 7.53 31.92
C GLY A 343 -6.28 8.00 30.70
N LYS A 344 -5.61 7.08 30.02
CA LYS A 344 -4.87 7.36 28.78
C LYS A 344 -5.53 6.65 27.61
N VAL A 345 -5.50 7.26 26.43
CA VAL A 345 -6.07 6.68 25.20
C VAL A 345 -4.94 6.43 24.19
N PRO A 346 -4.81 5.21 23.65
CA PRO A 346 -3.75 4.89 22.70
C PRO A 346 -4.11 5.34 21.27
N ILE A 347 -3.12 5.91 20.59
CA ILE A 347 -3.08 6.05 19.14
C ILE A 347 -2.03 5.08 18.61
N VAL A 348 -2.37 4.25 17.63
CA VAL A 348 -1.39 3.46 16.89
C VAL A 348 -1.07 4.19 15.59
N HIS A 349 0.16 4.64 15.43
CA HIS A 349 0.62 5.22 14.17
C HIS A 349 0.93 4.10 13.19
N ASN A 350 0.53 4.28 11.93
CA ASN A 350 0.85 3.35 10.84
C ASN A 350 0.96 4.13 9.52
N TYR A 351 2.03 4.91 9.38
CA TYR A 351 2.29 5.76 8.21
C TYR A 351 3.80 5.92 7.92
N GLY A 352 4.15 6.53 6.79
CA GLY A 352 5.56 6.67 6.38
C GLY A 352 6.07 5.57 5.46
N HIS A 353 5.16 4.86 4.78
CA HIS A 353 5.45 3.69 3.94
C HIS A 353 6.18 4.00 2.62
N GLY A 354 6.39 5.27 2.26
CA GLY A 354 7.05 5.63 1.01
C GLY A 354 6.49 4.87 -0.21
N GLY A 355 7.34 4.10 -0.87
CA GLY A 355 7.00 3.28 -2.04
C GLY A 355 6.51 1.86 -1.75
N PHE A 356 6.57 1.37 -0.51
CA PHE A 356 6.36 -0.04 -0.17
C PHE A 356 5.02 -0.33 0.53
N GLY A 357 4.07 0.61 0.51
CA GLY A 357 2.81 0.47 1.25
C GLY A 357 1.94 -0.72 0.87
N TYR A 358 1.97 -1.18 -0.39
CA TYR A 358 1.25 -2.40 -0.79
C TYR A 358 1.98 -3.66 -0.35
N GLN A 359 3.29 -3.73 -0.60
CA GLN A 359 4.08 -4.91 -0.28
C GLN A 359 4.28 -5.12 1.22
N ALA A 360 4.01 -4.14 2.09
CA ALA A 360 4.04 -4.32 3.55
C ALA A 360 2.65 -4.28 4.22
N SER A 361 1.55 -4.16 3.46
CA SER A 361 0.24 -3.78 4.03
C SER A 361 -0.29 -4.77 5.07
N TRP A 362 -0.18 -6.08 4.82
CA TRP A 362 -0.72 -7.11 5.68
C TRP A 362 0.19 -7.39 6.88
N GLY A 363 1.51 -7.33 6.69
CA GLY A 363 2.49 -7.42 7.77
C GLY A 363 2.34 -6.26 8.77
N CYS A 364 2.25 -5.01 8.28
CA CYS A 364 1.95 -3.87 9.13
C CYS A 364 0.60 -4.02 9.83
N ALA A 365 -0.43 -4.56 9.16
CA ALA A 365 -1.73 -4.79 9.78
C ALA A 365 -1.67 -5.84 10.91
N ASN A 366 -0.87 -6.91 10.76
CA ASN A 366 -0.64 -7.87 11.85
C ASN A 366 -0.03 -7.18 13.07
N ARG A 367 0.99 -6.34 12.85
CA ARG A 367 1.65 -5.58 13.91
C ARG A 367 0.71 -4.58 14.60
N VAL A 368 -0.21 -3.96 13.85
CA VAL A 368 -1.26 -3.11 14.44
C VAL A 368 -2.13 -3.88 15.43
N VAL A 369 -2.54 -5.12 15.09
CA VAL A 369 -3.32 -5.97 16.02
C VAL A 369 -2.53 -6.23 17.29
N GLU A 370 -1.26 -6.62 17.18
CA GLU A 370 -0.40 -6.89 18.35
C GLU A 370 -0.24 -5.66 19.26
N LEU A 371 -0.01 -4.49 18.67
CA LEU A 371 0.11 -3.24 19.41
C LEU A 371 -1.18 -2.88 20.13
N LEU A 372 -2.34 -3.08 19.49
CA LEU A 372 -3.64 -2.85 20.13
C LEU A 372 -3.96 -3.87 21.21
N ASP A 373 -3.70 -5.15 20.98
CA ASP A 373 -3.91 -6.20 21.97
C ASP A 373 -3.13 -5.87 23.25
N ALA A 374 -1.85 -5.52 23.10
CA ALA A 374 -0.99 -5.12 24.22
C ALA A 374 -1.48 -3.83 24.90
N ALA A 375 -1.83 -2.79 24.12
CA ALA A 375 -2.27 -1.51 24.67
C ALA A 375 -3.60 -1.62 25.43
N LEU A 376 -4.54 -2.44 24.93
CA LEU A 376 -5.89 -2.57 25.49
C LEU A 376 -6.03 -3.74 26.48
N GLY A 377 -4.93 -4.42 26.81
CA GLY A 377 -4.91 -5.53 27.77
C GLY A 377 -5.69 -6.76 27.30
N VAL A 378 -5.78 -6.98 25.99
CA VAL A 378 -6.48 -8.14 25.40
C VAL A 378 -5.59 -9.36 25.55
N SER A 379 -5.95 -10.26 26.46
CA SER A 379 -5.30 -11.57 26.55
C SER A 379 -5.77 -12.45 25.40
N LYS A 380 -4.86 -12.88 24.53
CA LYS A 380 -5.18 -13.98 23.60
C LYS A 380 -5.49 -15.20 24.45
N ALA A 381 -6.71 -15.74 24.35
CA ALA A 381 -6.95 -17.09 24.83
C ALA A 381 -5.91 -17.97 24.14
N LYS A 382 -5.08 -18.69 24.91
CA LYS A 382 -4.25 -19.75 24.36
C LYS A 382 -5.21 -20.73 23.68
N ILE A 383 -5.21 -20.76 22.35
CA ILE A 383 -5.82 -21.84 21.57
C ILE A 383 -4.87 -23.04 21.64
#